data_AF-A0A3M7AXH1-F1
#
_entry.id   AF-A0A3M7AXH1-F1
#
_cell.length_a   1.000
_cell.length_b   1.000
_cell.length_c   1.000
_cell.angle_alpha   90.00
_cell.angle_beta   90.00
_cell.angle_gamma   90.00
#
_symmetry.space_group_name_H-M   'P 1'
#
loop_
_entity.id
_entity.type
_entity.pdbx_description
1 polymer ?
#
loop_
_entity_poly.entity_id
_entity_poly.type
_entity_poly.pdbx_seq_one_letter_code
_entity_poly.pdbx_strand_id
1 'polypeptide(L)'
;GREELERQFKAGERSFKQISDDLWGSLDIPFDDGLKSISENMELDKDFKAFHDFCLNNKIPFNIISAGLKPILKRVLDDFIGEEAASNIDIVANDAEIDPEGHAWKPIWKHQTPTGHDKDVSITEYKEALKLESEDGTVPMIIFIGDGVSDLAAAKHADTLFARRGLALEEYCLQHRIPYYPYDTFADIQKEIINIAKIDDRKTKGEGLPSNFNPRANLWRKASSKTAVPKVF
;
A
#
# COMPACT_ATOMS: atom_id res chain seq x y z
N GLY A 1 -17.81 -19.83 4.97
CA GLY A 1 -16.62 -19.55 5.82
C GLY A 1 -15.54 -18.87 4.99
N ARG A 2 -14.51 -18.30 5.61
CA ARG A 2 -13.43 -17.56 4.94
C ARG A 2 -12.77 -18.34 3.80
N GLU A 3 -12.50 -19.63 3.99
CA GLU A 3 -11.89 -20.51 2.97
C GLU A 3 -12.74 -20.63 1.69
N GLU A 4 -14.07 -20.67 1.82
CA GLU A 4 -14.99 -20.74 0.69
C GLU A 4 -15.03 -19.41 -0.09
N LEU A 5 -14.95 -18.28 0.60
CA LEU A 5 -14.87 -16.96 -0.03
C LEU A 5 -13.54 -16.79 -0.78
N GLU A 6 -12.43 -17.24 -0.20
CA GLU A 6 -11.12 -17.25 -0.87
C GLU A 6 -11.11 -18.17 -2.10
N ARG A 7 -11.78 -19.33 -2.04
CA ARG A 7 -11.99 -20.22 -3.20
C ARG A 7 -12.78 -19.51 -4.30
N GLN A 8 -13.92 -18.91 -3.97
CA GLN A 8 -14.79 -18.19 -4.92
C GLN A 8 -14.06 -17.03 -5.60
N PHE A 9 -13.24 -16.29 -4.84
CA PHE A 9 -12.39 -15.23 -5.39
C PHE A 9 -11.34 -15.78 -6.37
N LYS A 10 -10.60 -16.82 -5.96
CA LYS A 10 -9.57 -17.45 -6.81
C LYS A 10 -10.16 -18.09 -8.08
N ALA A 11 -11.38 -18.61 -8.01
CA ALA A 11 -12.12 -19.18 -9.14
C ALA A 11 -12.75 -18.12 -10.07
N GLY A 12 -12.76 -16.84 -9.68
CA GLY A 12 -13.41 -15.77 -10.43
C GLY A 12 -14.94 -15.81 -10.37
N GLU A 13 -15.52 -16.61 -9.47
CA GLU A 13 -16.97 -16.75 -9.28
C GLU A 13 -17.57 -15.46 -8.68
N ARG A 14 -16.81 -14.78 -7.83
CA ARG A 14 -17.17 -13.50 -7.23
C ARG A 14 -15.97 -12.57 -7.18
N SER A 15 -16.23 -11.28 -7.37
CA SER A 15 -15.24 -10.23 -7.19
C SER A 15 -14.95 -9.95 -5.70
N PHE A 16 -13.78 -9.36 -5.41
CA PHE A 16 -13.43 -8.94 -4.04
C PHE A 16 -14.45 -7.94 -3.49
N LYS A 17 -14.91 -7.01 -4.33
CA LYS A 17 -15.98 -6.06 -3.99
C LYS A 17 -17.26 -6.78 -3.57
N GLN A 18 -17.75 -7.74 -4.36
CA GLN A 18 -18.96 -8.50 -4.03
C GLN A 18 -18.81 -9.34 -2.76
N ILE A 19 -17.64 -9.93 -2.52
CA ILE A 19 -17.37 -10.68 -1.30
C ILE A 19 -17.35 -9.74 -0.09
N SER A 20 -16.73 -8.58 -0.24
CA SER A 20 -16.60 -7.59 0.83
C SER A 20 -17.93 -6.92 1.16
N ASP A 21 -18.76 -6.59 0.16
CA ASP A 21 -20.10 -6.05 0.37
C ASP A 21 -20.95 -7.01 1.23
N ASP A 22 -20.89 -8.32 0.96
CA ASP A 22 -21.56 -9.33 1.78
C ASP A 22 -20.94 -9.45 3.18
N LEU A 23 -19.61 -9.49 3.28
CA LEU A 23 -18.92 -9.66 4.56
C LEU A 23 -19.19 -8.48 5.49
N TRP A 24 -18.89 -7.26 5.06
CA TRP A 24 -19.10 -6.05 5.86
C TRP A 24 -20.57 -5.80 6.12
N GLY A 25 -21.44 -6.02 5.14
CA GLY A 25 -22.89 -5.86 5.31
C GLY A 25 -23.56 -6.93 6.18
N SER A 26 -22.89 -8.06 6.43
CA SER A 26 -23.38 -9.12 7.32
C SER A 26 -22.93 -8.98 8.77
N LEU A 27 -22.04 -8.02 9.06
CA LEU A 27 -21.63 -7.74 10.43
C LEU A 27 -22.80 -7.08 11.18
N ASP A 28 -23.20 -7.70 12.28
CA ASP A 28 -24.11 -7.11 13.27
C ASP A 28 -23.36 -7.01 14.59
N ILE A 29 -22.34 -6.15 14.60
CA ILE A 29 -21.51 -5.86 15.77
C ILE A 29 -21.24 -4.36 15.81
N PRO A 30 -21.25 -3.72 17.00
CA PRO A 30 -20.82 -2.33 17.13
C PRO A 30 -19.39 -2.16 16.62
N PHE A 31 -19.11 -1.01 16.01
CA PHE A 31 -17.83 -0.71 15.38
C PHE A 31 -16.64 -0.89 16.35
N ASP A 32 -16.77 -0.36 17.57
CA ASP A 32 -15.72 -0.47 18.59
C ASP A 32 -15.49 -1.92 19.06
N ASP A 33 -16.53 -2.75 19.14
CA ASP A 33 -16.40 -4.16 19.51
C ASP A 33 -15.71 -4.96 18.38
N GLY A 34 -16.06 -4.67 17.12
CA GLY A 34 -15.39 -5.24 15.95
C GLY A 34 -13.90 -4.86 15.90
N LEU A 35 -13.57 -3.61 16.20
CA LEU A 35 -12.19 -3.14 16.29
C LEU A 35 -11.42 -3.82 17.40
N LYS A 36 -12.00 -3.96 18.59
CA LYS A 36 -11.37 -4.68 19.69
C LYS A 36 -11.04 -6.12 19.30
N SER A 37 -11.99 -6.81 18.65
CA SER A 37 -11.76 -8.17 18.13
C SER A 37 -10.66 -8.20 17.07
N ILE A 38 -10.55 -7.20 16.19
CA ILE A 38 -9.47 -7.11 15.20
C ILE A 38 -8.13 -6.93 15.92
N SER A 39 -8.03 -5.97 16.84
CA SER A 39 -6.80 -5.66 17.57
C SER A 39 -6.30 -6.83 18.43
N GLU A 40 -7.18 -7.63 19.01
CA GLU A 40 -6.80 -8.82 19.80
C GLU A 40 -6.25 -9.98 18.95
N ASN A 41 -6.64 -10.07 17.67
CA ASN A 41 -6.26 -11.18 16.79
C ASN A 41 -5.23 -10.78 15.72
N MET A 42 -4.89 -9.50 15.63
CA MET A 42 -3.97 -8.98 14.63
C MET A 42 -2.56 -8.93 15.20
N GLU A 43 -1.64 -9.60 14.51
CA GLU A 43 -0.21 -9.50 14.79
C GLU A 43 0.37 -8.29 14.08
N LEU A 44 0.63 -7.23 14.85
CA LEU A 44 1.36 -6.07 14.38
C LEU A 44 2.87 -6.31 14.49
N ASP A 45 3.60 -5.83 13.49
CA ASP A 45 5.05 -5.91 13.50
C ASP A 45 5.62 -5.03 14.62
N LYS A 46 6.29 -5.67 15.57
CA LYS A 46 6.89 -5.03 16.76
C LYS A 46 7.85 -3.88 16.43
N ASP A 47 8.48 -3.90 15.26
CA ASP A 47 9.48 -2.93 14.84
C ASP A 47 8.87 -1.80 13.99
N PHE A 48 7.57 -1.87 13.67
CA PHE A 48 6.88 -0.87 12.84
C PHE A 48 6.96 0.54 13.44
N LYS A 49 6.72 0.69 14.75
CA LYS A 49 6.79 2.02 15.40
C LYS A 49 8.18 2.63 15.27
N ALA A 50 9.22 1.84 15.57
CA ALA A 50 10.60 2.29 15.47
C ALA A 50 10.97 2.67 14.03
N PHE A 51 10.51 1.90 13.05
CA PHE A 51 10.69 2.20 11.64
C PHE A 51 9.96 3.47 11.18
N HIS A 52 8.72 3.67 11.63
CA HIS A 52 7.96 4.88 11.34
C HIS A 52 8.64 6.12 11.95
N ASP A 53 9.09 6.03 13.20
CA ASP A 53 9.87 7.09 13.86
C ASP A 53 11.17 7.38 13.07
N PHE A 54 11.83 6.35 12.51
CA PHE A 54 12.96 6.52 11.60
C PHE A 54 12.56 7.28 10.31
N CYS A 55 11.44 6.95 9.67
CA CYS A 55 10.96 7.65 8.49
C CYS A 55 10.71 9.13 8.78
N LEU A 56 10.01 9.45 9.88
CA LEU A 56 9.73 10.83 10.30
C LEU A 56 11.02 11.63 10.53
N ASN A 57 11.95 11.08 11.31
CA ASN A 57 13.20 11.75 11.65
C ASN A 57 14.09 12.03 10.42
N ASN A 58 13.94 11.24 9.35
CA ASN A 58 14.67 11.39 8.10
C ASN A 58 13.85 12.06 7.00
N LYS A 59 12.65 12.59 7.31
CA LYS A 59 11.73 13.22 6.35
C LYS A 59 11.40 12.33 5.15
N ILE A 60 11.28 11.02 5.38
CA ILE A 60 10.87 10.04 4.38
C ILE A 60 9.34 9.95 4.43
N PRO A 61 8.61 10.34 3.37
CA PRO A 61 7.17 10.17 3.32
C PRO A 61 6.79 8.69 3.45
N PHE A 62 5.85 8.39 4.35
CA PHE A 62 5.39 7.03 4.60
C PHE A 62 3.87 6.96 4.42
N ASN A 63 3.43 6.13 3.47
CA ASN A 63 2.01 6.00 3.12
C ASN A 63 1.57 4.53 3.17
N ILE A 64 0.32 4.30 3.54
CA ILE A 64 -0.32 2.98 3.52
C ILE A 64 -1.29 2.91 2.35
N ILE A 65 -1.15 1.88 1.52
CA ILE A 65 -2.08 1.57 0.42
C ILE A 65 -2.74 0.22 0.67
N SER A 66 -4.07 0.20 0.82
CA SER A 66 -4.79 -1.01 1.27
C SER A 66 -6.15 -1.18 0.58
N ALA A 67 -6.56 -2.43 0.34
CA ALA A 67 -7.92 -2.73 -0.12
C ALA A 67 -8.95 -2.78 1.04
N GLY A 68 -8.50 -2.62 2.29
CA GLY A 68 -9.37 -2.54 3.47
C GLY A 68 -10.09 -1.19 3.60
N LEU A 69 -10.72 -0.99 4.76
CA LEU A 69 -11.49 0.21 5.09
C LEU A 69 -10.65 1.21 5.90
N LYS A 70 -10.59 2.46 5.44
CA LYS A 70 -9.78 3.54 6.02
C LYS A 70 -10.11 3.80 7.50
N PRO A 71 -11.38 3.84 7.96
CA PRO A 71 -11.69 4.05 9.37
C PRO A 71 -11.10 2.98 10.29
N ILE A 72 -11.10 1.71 9.85
CA ILE A 72 -10.51 0.59 10.61
C ILE A 72 -8.99 0.75 10.68
N LEU A 73 -8.35 0.99 9.53
CA LEU A 73 -6.90 1.17 9.45
C LEU A 73 -6.42 2.34 10.32
N LYS A 74 -7.15 3.47 10.29
CA LYS A 74 -6.82 4.65 11.09
C LYS A 74 -6.88 4.34 12.58
N ARG A 75 -7.97 3.72 13.05
CA ARG A 75 -8.11 3.37 14.47
C ARG A 75 -7.05 2.37 14.94
N VAL A 76 -6.76 1.36 14.13
CA VAL A 76 -5.70 0.39 14.41
C VAL A 76 -4.34 1.08 14.58
N LEU A 77 -4.01 2.03 13.70
CA LEU A 77 -2.75 2.78 13.79
C LEU A 77 -2.74 3.70 15.03
N ASP A 78 -3.85 4.36 15.32
CA ASP A 78 -3.99 5.23 16.49
C ASP A 78 -3.76 4.44 17.79
N ASP A 79 -4.37 3.27 17.92
CA ASP A 79 -4.22 2.39 19.08
C ASP A 79 -2.79 1.84 19.18
N PHE A 80 -2.11 1.62 18.05
CA PHE A 80 -0.79 0.97 18.03
C PHE A 80 0.40 1.90 18.19
N ILE A 81 0.42 3.03 17.46
CA ILE A 81 1.56 3.97 17.45
C ILE A 81 1.20 5.35 18.04
N GLY A 82 -0.06 5.57 18.39
CA GLY A 82 -0.58 6.84 18.90
C GLY A 82 -1.08 7.76 17.79
N GLU A 83 -2.13 8.53 18.08
CA GLU A 83 -2.79 9.43 17.11
C GLU A 83 -1.84 10.43 16.46
N GLU A 84 -0.90 10.99 17.23
CA GLU A 84 0.08 11.95 16.72
C GLU A 84 0.98 11.31 15.65
N ALA A 85 1.58 10.16 15.94
CA ALA A 85 2.41 9.46 14.98
C ALA A 85 1.59 9.00 13.77
N ALA A 86 0.43 8.40 13.99
CA ALA A 86 -0.46 7.92 12.93
C ALA A 86 -0.97 9.04 12.01
N SER A 87 -1.14 10.27 12.52
CA SER A 87 -1.55 11.42 11.69
C SER A 87 -0.55 11.80 10.58
N ASN A 88 0.71 11.33 10.68
CA ASN A 88 1.73 11.55 9.67
C ASN A 88 1.75 10.48 8.57
N ILE A 89 0.83 9.51 8.62
CA ILE A 89 0.70 8.45 7.62
C ILE A 89 -0.52 8.74 6.75
N ASP A 90 -0.31 8.99 5.46
CA ASP A 90 -1.44 9.03 4.52
C ASP A 90 -1.93 7.61 4.23
N ILE A 91 -3.26 7.43 4.25
CA ILE A 91 -3.92 6.15 4.03
C ILE A 91 -4.75 6.26 2.75
N VAL A 92 -4.32 5.53 1.73
CA VAL A 92 -5.01 5.35 0.46
C VAL A 92 -5.73 4.00 0.50
N ALA A 93 -7.02 4.03 0.80
CA ALA A 93 -7.85 2.83 0.94
C ALA A 93 -9.31 3.08 0.53
N ASN A 94 -10.15 2.06 0.62
CA ASN A 94 -11.60 2.25 0.55
C ASN A 94 -12.07 2.97 1.81
N ASP A 95 -13.14 3.75 1.70
CA ASP A 95 -13.76 4.37 2.88
C ASP A 95 -14.94 3.52 3.38
N ALA A 96 -15.57 3.91 4.48
CA ALA A 96 -16.78 3.27 4.97
C ALA A 96 -17.74 4.29 5.59
N GLU A 97 -19.03 4.12 5.27
CA GLU A 97 -20.11 4.75 6.02
C GLU A 97 -20.48 3.81 7.18
N ILE A 98 -20.33 4.30 8.41
CA ILE A 98 -20.71 3.61 9.62
C ILE A 98 -21.92 4.36 10.17
N ASP A 99 -23.00 3.63 10.44
CA ASP A 99 -24.21 4.24 11.01
C ASP A 99 -23.95 4.78 12.43
N PRO A 100 -24.82 5.68 12.95
CA PRO A 100 -24.61 6.28 14.27
C PRO A 100 -24.58 5.27 15.42
N GLU A 101 -25.19 4.10 15.23
CA GLU A 101 -25.22 3.02 16.22
C GLU A 101 -23.96 2.12 16.11
N GLY A 102 -23.21 2.20 15.02
CA GLY A 102 -21.97 1.46 14.79
C GLY A 102 -22.15 0.04 14.24
N HIS A 103 -23.36 -0.35 13.86
CA HIS A 103 -23.72 -1.72 13.47
C HIS A 103 -23.66 -1.96 11.96
N ALA A 104 -23.96 -0.96 11.14
CA ALA A 104 -23.98 -1.12 9.69
C ALA A 104 -22.73 -0.51 9.04
N TRP A 105 -21.88 -1.37 8.47
CA TRP A 105 -20.61 -0.96 7.86
C TRP A 105 -20.75 -1.05 6.35
N LYS A 106 -20.91 0.09 5.69
CA LYS A 106 -21.09 0.14 4.24
C LYS A 106 -19.82 0.63 3.56
N PRO A 107 -19.10 -0.24 2.81
CA PRO A 107 -17.93 0.18 2.07
C PRO A 107 -18.24 1.28 1.04
N ILE A 108 -17.39 2.29 0.99
CA ILE A 108 -17.33 3.29 -0.08
C ILE A 108 -16.08 2.98 -0.90
N TRP A 109 -16.31 2.37 -2.05
CA TRP A 109 -15.26 1.89 -2.94
C TRP A 109 -14.51 3.05 -3.62
N LYS A 110 -13.19 3.08 -3.47
CA LYS A 110 -12.33 4.13 -4.04
C LYS A 110 -12.38 4.12 -5.58
N HIS A 111 -12.40 2.94 -6.18
CA HIS A 111 -12.46 2.74 -7.63
C HIS A 111 -13.65 1.84 -7.99
N GLN A 112 -14.28 2.11 -9.14
CA GLN A 112 -15.36 1.28 -9.67
C GLN A 112 -14.82 0.07 -10.44
N THR A 113 -14.00 -0.74 -9.75
CA THR A 113 -13.40 -1.98 -10.28
C THR A 113 -13.85 -3.19 -9.45
N PRO A 114 -13.67 -4.43 -9.96
CA PRO A 114 -13.97 -5.65 -9.19
C PRO A 114 -13.19 -5.77 -7.86
N THR A 115 -12.05 -5.09 -7.74
CA THR A 115 -11.25 -5.06 -6.50
C THR A 115 -11.67 -3.95 -5.53
N GLY A 116 -12.52 -3.01 -5.96
CA GLY A 116 -12.95 -1.86 -5.16
C GLY A 116 -11.87 -0.78 -4.96
N HIS A 117 -10.62 -1.21 -4.86
CA HIS A 117 -9.44 -0.36 -4.92
C HIS A 117 -8.44 -0.95 -5.91
N ASP A 118 -8.26 -0.25 -7.02
CA ASP A 118 -7.14 -0.49 -7.95
C ASP A 118 -5.87 0.22 -7.46
N LYS A 119 -4.96 -0.54 -6.83
CA LYS A 119 -3.69 -0.02 -6.31
C LYS A 119 -2.78 0.49 -7.42
N ASP A 120 -2.87 -0.06 -8.64
CA ASP A 120 -2.06 0.34 -9.79
C ASP A 120 -2.34 1.79 -10.18
N VAL A 121 -3.64 2.13 -10.23
CA VAL A 121 -4.13 3.48 -10.50
C VAL A 121 -3.65 4.46 -9.43
N SER A 122 -3.86 4.15 -8.14
CA SER A 122 -3.46 5.07 -7.06
C SER A 122 -1.95 5.29 -6.95
N ILE A 123 -1.14 4.25 -7.21
CA ILE A 123 0.33 4.42 -7.25
C ILE A 123 0.73 5.28 -8.44
N THR A 124 0.06 5.13 -9.58
CA THR A 124 0.32 5.94 -10.77
C THR A 124 -0.01 7.41 -10.53
N GLU A 125 -1.18 7.70 -9.98
CA GLU A 125 -1.62 9.06 -9.60
C GLU A 125 -0.64 9.71 -8.62
N TYR A 126 -0.26 9.00 -7.56
CA TYR A 126 0.72 9.48 -6.58
C TYR A 126 2.06 9.85 -7.23
N LYS A 127 2.53 9.01 -8.15
CA LYS A 127 3.78 9.23 -8.88
C LYS A 127 3.71 10.36 -9.90
N GLU A 128 2.53 10.64 -10.45
CA GLU A 128 2.30 11.77 -11.35
C GLU A 128 2.26 13.08 -10.56
N ALA A 129 1.62 13.11 -9.40
CA ALA A 129 1.62 14.26 -8.51
C ALA A 129 3.04 14.66 -8.10
N LEU A 130 3.85 13.71 -7.63
CA LEU A 130 5.26 13.95 -7.24
C LEU A 130 6.13 14.49 -8.39
N LYS A 131 5.82 14.12 -9.64
CA LYS A 131 6.53 14.65 -10.81
C LYS A 131 6.19 16.10 -11.08
N LEU A 132 4.95 16.50 -10.85
CA LEU A 132 4.50 17.87 -11.05
C LEU A 132 5.07 18.81 -9.98
N GLU A 133 5.33 18.29 -8.79
CA GLU A 133 5.94 19.03 -7.67
C GLU A 133 7.47 19.18 -7.79
N SER A 134 8.11 18.41 -8.67
CA SER A 134 9.56 18.46 -8.88
C SER A 134 9.96 19.57 -9.86
N GLU A 135 10.57 20.63 -9.35
CA GLU A 135 11.04 21.78 -10.15
C GLU A 135 12.27 21.45 -11.02
N ASP A 136 13.10 20.50 -10.60
CA ASP A 136 14.36 20.11 -11.27
C ASP A 136 14.27 18.78 -12.05
N GLY A 137 13.09 18.15 -12.04
CA GLY A 137 12.84 16.86 -12.69
C GLY A 137 13.38 15.66 -11.91
N THR A 138 13.89 15.84 -10.70
CA THR A 138 14.20 14.74 -9.77
C THR A 138 12.91 14.01 -9.38
N VAL A 139 13.00 12.69 -9.23
CA VAL A 139 11.87 11.89 -8.76
C VAL A 139 12.32 11.08 -7.55
N PRO A 140 11.56 11.07 -6.45
CA PRO A 140 11.94 10.28 -5.29
C PRO A 140 11.93 8.80 -5.64
N MET A 141 12.84 8.05 -5.01
CA MET A 141 12.85 6.60 -5.07
C MET A 141 11.54 6.07 -4.46
N ILE A 142 10.82 5.23 -5.20
CA ILE A 142 9.60 4.59 -4.71
C ILE A 142 9.97 3.23 -4.13
N ILE A 143 9.84 3.12 -2.81
CA ILE A 143 9.99 1.88 -2.07
C ILE A 143 8.60 1.31 -1.80
N PHE A 144 8.37 0.06 -2.19
CA PHE A 144 7.15 -0.65 -1.87
C PHE A 144 7.43 -1.80 -0.91
N ILE A 145 6.59 -1.96 0.11
CA ILE A 145 6.68 -2.99 1.14
C ILE A 145 5.35 -3.73 1.15
N GLY A 146 5.37 -5.05 0.97
CA GLY A 146 4.16 -5.86 1.04
C GLY A 146 4.41 -7.34 1.17
N ASP A 147 3.33 -8.11 1.14
CA ASP A 147 3.34 -9.54 1.40
C ASP A 147 2.30 -10.32 0.55
N GLY A 148 1.27 -9.65 0.04
CA GLY A 148 0.10 -10.29 -0.53
C GLY A 148 0.01 -10.29 -2.05
N VAL A 149 -0.90 -11.09 -2.57
CA VAL A 149 -1.25 -11.16 -4.01
C VAL A 149 -1.81 -9.82 -4.52
N SER A 150 -2.42 -9.01 -3.66
CA SER A 150 -2.92 -7.69 -4.06
C SER A 150 -1.80 -6.69 -4.38
N ASP A 151 -0.57 -6.98 -3.94
CA ASP A 151 0.58 -6.09 -4.05
C ASP A 151 1.38 -6.31 -5.34
N LEU A 152 1.01 -7.32 -6.14
CA LEU A 152 1.68 -7.65 -7.40
C LEU A 152 1.64 -6.49 -8.40
N ALA A 153 0.60 -5.66 -8.36
CA ALA A 153 0.55 -4.44 -9.16
C ALA A 153 1.64 -3.45 -8.73
N ALA A 154 1.81 -3.26 -7.43
CA ALA A 154 2.79 -2.33 -6.87
C ALA A 154 4.24 -2.72 -7.14
N ALA A 155 4.52 -4.03 -7.19
CA ALA A 155 5.84 -4.56 -7.57
C ALA A 155 6.34 -4.03 -8.92
N LYS A 156 5.44 -3.69 -9.86
CA LYS A 156 5.80 -3.13 -11.18
C LYS A 156 6.19 -1.65 -11.11
N HIS A 157 5.73 -0.94 -10.08
CA HIS A 157 5.89 0.50 -9.93
C HIS A 157 7.02 0.91 -9.00
N ALA A 158 7.55 -0.02 -8.22
CA ALA A 158 8.60 0.26 -7.25
C ALA A 158 9.98 0.30 -7.91
N ASP A 159 10.84 1.19 -7.44
CA ASP A 159 12.29 1.14 -7.68
C ASP A 159 12.94 0.10 -6.75
N THR A 160 12.42 -0.01 -5.52
CA THR A 160 12.81 -1.01 -4.52
C THR A 160 11.58 -1.74 -4.02
N LEU A 161 11.58 -3.07 -4.10
CA LEU A 161 10.52 -3.92 -3.59
C LEU A 161 11.00 -4.69 -2.35
N PHE A 162 10.26 -4.61 -1.26
CA PHE A 162 10.37 -5.49 -0.11
C PHE A 162 9.21 -6.48 -0.12
N ALA A 163 9.52 -7.77 -0.01
CA ALA A 163 8.52 -8.83 0.07
C ALA A 163 8.73 -9.65 1.35
N ARG A 164 7.65 -9.87 2.10
CA ARG A 164 7.74 -10.64 3.35
C ARG A 164 8.04 -12.11 3.07
N ARG A 165 8.96 -12.70 3.86
CA ARG A 165 9.37 -14.09 3.66
C ARG A 165 8.21 -15.08 3.80
N GLY A 166 8.20 -16.08 2.94
CA GLY A 166 7.27 -17.20 2.96
C GLY A 166 5.85 -16.86 2.50
N LEU A 167 5.61 -15.65 2.01
CA LEU A 167 4.28 -15.19 1.60
C LEU A 167 4.17 -14.99 0.08
N ALA A 168 2.95 -14.74 -0.38
CA ALA A 168 2.59 -14.83 -1.79
C ALA A 168 3.36 -13.84 -2.68
N LEU A 169 3.68 -12.64 -2.18
CA LEU A 169 4.47 -11.67 -2.93
C LEU A 169 5.91 -12.17 -3.16
N GLU A 170 6.54 -12.80 -2.16
CA GLU A 170 7.87 -13.39 -2.32
C GLU A 170 7.84 -14.52 -3.35
N GLU A 171 6.86 -15.43 -3.25
CA GLU A 171 6.70 -16.54 -4.20
C GLU A 171 6.58 -16.02 -5.63
N TYR A 172 5.76 -15.00 -5.85
CA TYR A 172 5.62 -14.35 -7.15
C TYR A 172 6.93 -13.73 -7.64
N CYS A 173 7.66 -13.04 -6.75
CA CYS A 173 8.95 -12.44 -7.11
C CYS A 173 9.96 -13.50 -7.57
N LEU A 174 10.02 -14.64 -6.88
CA LEU A 174 10.87 -15.78 -7.25
C LEU A 174 10.46 -16.37 -8.61
N GLN A 175 9.16 -16.65 -8.81
CA GLN A 175 8.64 -17.22 -10.05
C GLN A 175 8.89 -16.33 -11.28
N HIS A 176 8.73 -15.02 -11.11
CA HIS A 176 8.86 -14.04 -12.20
C HIS A 176 10.23 -13.38 -12.30
N ARG A 177 11.20 -13.78 -11.45
CA ARG A 177 12.54 -13.19 -11.36
C ARG A 177 12.52 -11.67 -11.17
N ILE A 178 11.61 -11.20 -10.32
CA ILE A 178 11.51 -9.78 -9.95
C ILE A 178 12.51 -9.53 -8.81
N PRO A 179 13.45 -8.58 -8.95
CA PRO A 179 14.35 -8.22 -7.85
C PRO A 179 13.57 -7.68 -6.65
N TYR A 180 13.88 -8.19 -5.46
CA TYR A 180 13.25 -7.78 -4.21
C TYR A 180 14.21 -7.99 -3.03
N TYR A 181 13.92 -7.35 -1.91
CA TYR A 181 14.55 -7.56 -0.62
C TYR A 181 13.60 -8.34 0.29
N PRO A 182 13.95 -9.56 0.71
CA PRO A 182 13.13 -10.30 1.65
C PRO A 182 13.26 -9.74 3.06
N TYR A 183 12.15 -9.66 3.80
CA TYR A 183 12.13 -9.18 5.19
C TYR A 183 11.27 -10.06 6.09
N ASP A 184 11.60 -10.08 7.39
CA ASP A 184 10.80 -10.72 8.43
C ASP A 184 10.11 -9.67 9.31
N THR A 185 10.82 -8.56 9.59
CA THR A 185 10.33 -7.43 10.37
C THR A 185 10.65 -6.07 9.73
N PHE A 186 10.01 -5.00 10.20
CA PHE A 186 10.36 -3.63 9.78
C PHE A 186 11.80 -3.21 10.14
N ALA A 187 12.46 -3.88 11.09
CA ALA A 187 13.87 -3.65 11.38
C ALA A 187 14.79 -4.04 10.21
N ASP A 188 14.45 -5.12 9.48
CA ASP A 188 15.18 -5.55 8.29
C ASP A 188 15.07 -4.50 7.18
N ILE A 189 13.85 -3.97 6.99
CA ILE A 189 13.55 -2.92 6.02
C ILE A 189 14.36 -1.67 6.34
N GLN A 190 14.36 -1.22 7.60
CA GLN A 190 15.12 -0.06 8.02
C GLN A 190 16.62 -0.20 7.69
N LYS A 191 17.20 -1.34 8.06
CA LYS A 191 18.61 -1.65 7.81
C LYS A 191 18.94 -1.56 6.32
N GLU A 192 18.07 -2.09 5.48
CA GLU A 192 18.32 -2.11 4.04
C GLU A 192 18.08 -0.76 3.38
N ILE A 193 17.10 0.03 3.81
CA ILE A 193 16.91 1.41 3.36
C ILE A 193 18.16 2.25 3.66
N ILE A 194 18.77 2.10 4.84
CA ILE A 194 20.03 2.78 5.18
C ILE A 194 21.16 2.37 4.22
N ASN A 195 21.23 1.09 3.84
CA ASN A 195 22.24 0.62 2.88
C ASN A 195 22.00 1.19 1.48
N ILE A 196 20.75 1.16 1.01
CA ILE A 196 20.34 1.71 -0.28
C ILE A 196 20.68 3.20 -0.35
N ALA A 197 20.32 3.99 0.67
CA ALA A 197 20.63 5.42 0.72
C ALA A 197 22.14 5.69 0.64
N LYS A 198 22.97 4.91 1.36
CA LYS A 198 24.44 5.05 1.30
C LYS A 198 25.01 4.71 -0.08
N ILE A 199 24.46 3.72 -0.76
CA ILE A 199 24.89 3.33 -2.11
C ILE A 199 24.47 4.39 -3.12
N ASP A 200 23.25 4.91 -2.97
CA ASP A 200 22.69 5.94 -3.83
C ASP A 200 23.54 7.20 -3.77
N ASP A 201 23.74 7.75 -2.58
CA ASP A 201 24.54 8.96 -2.34
C ASP A 201 25.95 8.83 -2.94
N ARG A 202 26.62 7.68 -2.77
CA ARG A 202 27.94 7.45 -3.38
C ARG A 202 27.93 7.47 -4.90
N LYS A 203 26.84 7.06 -5.55
CA LYS A 203 26.73 6.94 -7.01
C LYS A 203 26.18 8.21 -7.65
N THR A 204 25.20 8.84 -7.03
CA THR A 204 24.44 9.97 -7.57
C THR A 204 24.95 11.30 -7.03
N LYS A 205 25.64 11.29 -5.87
CA LYS A 205 26.00 12.49 -5.08
C LYS A 205 24.78 13.33 -4.72
N GLY A 206 23.61 12.71 -4.64
CA GLY A 206 22.33 13.38 -4.37
C GLY A 206 21.68 14.04 -5.58
N GLU A 207 22.19 13.84 -6.80
CA GLU A 207 21.67 14.46 -8.02
C GLU A 207 21.12 13.43 -9.02
N GLY A 208 20.04 13.80 -9.72
CA GLY A 208 19.49 13.03 -10.84
C GLY A 208 18.53 11.91 -10.42
N LEU A 209 18.60 10.77 -11.12
CA LEU A 209 17.74 9.61 -10.86
C LEU A 209 18.37 8.69 -9.81
N PRO A 210 17.56 7.98 -9.01
CA PRO A 210 18.05 6.93 -8.12
C PRO A 210 18.95 5.92 -8.85
N SER A 211 19.97 5.44 -8.17
CA SER A 211 20.95 4.49 -8.71
C SER A 211 20.37 3.12 -9.10
N ASN A 212 19.22 2.75 -8.52
CA ASN A 212 18.43 1.56 -8.86
C ASN A 212 17.13 1.93 -9.60
N PHE A 213 17.09 3.11 -10.22
CA PHE A 213 15.93 3.63 -10.92
C PHE A 213 15.31 2.59 -11.87
N ASN A 214 14.01 2.34 -11.73
CA ASN A 214 13.26 1.38 -12.52
C ASN A 214 12.60 2.07 -13.74
N PRO A 215 13.16 1.91 -14.97
CA PRO A 215 12.56 2.52 -16.15
C PRO A 215 11.21 1.93 -16.53
N ARG A 216 10.89 0.68 -16.13
CA ARG A 216 9.55 0.08 -16.38
C ARG A 216 8.48 0.70 -15.51
N ALA A 217 8.82 1.05 -14.27
CA ALA A 217 8.01 1.91 -13.41
C ALA A 217 7.79 3.31 -14.02
N ASN A 218 8.51 3.69 -15.07
CA ASN A 218 8.42 4.94 -15.83
C ASN A 218 7.76 4.76 -17.22
N LEU A 219 7.85 3.58 -17.86
CA LEU A 219 7.24 3.28 -19.17
C LEU A 219 5.72 3.40 -19.13
N TRP A 220 5.09 2.92 -18.05
CA TRP A 220 3.65 3.08 -17.82
C TRP A 220 3.25 4.55 -17.59
N ARG A 221 4.14 5.37 -16.99
CA ARG A 221 3.94 6.83 -16.89
C ARG A 221 3.86 7.51 -18.27
N LYS A 222 4.60 7.02 -19.28
CA LYS A 222 4.53 7.55 -20.66
C LYS A 222 3.36 6.98 -21.49
N ALA A 223 2.84 5.80 -21.11
CA ALA A 223 1.71 5.18 -21.79
C ALA A 223 0.39 5.86 -21.38
N SER A 224 0.20 6.21 -20.10
CA SER A 224 -0.98 6.94 -19.63
C SER A 224 -1.02 8.40 -20.12
N SER A 225 0.13 9.05 -20.30
CA SER A 225 0.20 10.43 -20.80
C SER A 225 -0.17 10.59 -22.29
N LYS A 226 -0.29 9.51 -23.06
CA LYS A 226 -0.65 9.56 -24.49
C LYS A 226 -2.13 9.30 -24.77
N THR A 227 -2.95 9.08 -23.73
CA THR A 227 -4.38 8.75 -23.90
C THR A 227 -5.34 9.71 -23.19
N ALA A 228 -4.84 10.76 -22.53
CA ALA A 228 -5.68 11.82 -21.96
C ALA A 228 -5.48 13.14 -22.71
N VAL A 229 -6.03 13.24 -23.92
CA VAL A 229 -6.40 14.54 -24.51
C VAL A 229 -7.85 14.47 -24.95
N PRO A 230 -8.81 14.97 -24.16
CA PRO A 230 -10.01 15.52 -24.74
C PRO A 230 -9.63 16.87 -25.35
N LYS A 231 -9.63 16.95 -26.68
CA LYS A 231 -9.68 18.24 -27.37
C LYS A 231 -11.01 18.88 -27.00
N VAL A 232 -10.94 19.96 -26.25
CA VAL A 232 -12.08 20.87 -26.04
C VAL A 232 -12.30 21.59 -27.38
N PHE A 233 -13.49 21.40 -27.96
CA PHE A 233 -14.14 22.39 -28.80
C PHE A 233 -15.38 22.87 -28.06
#